data_AF-S2E008-F1
#
_entry.id   AF-S2E008-F1
#
_cell.length_a   1.000
_cell.length_b   1.000
_cell.length_c   1.000
_cell.angle_alpha   90.00
_cell.angle_beta   90.00
_cell.angle_gamma   90.00
#
_symmetry.space_group_name_H-M   'P 1'
#
loop_
_entity.id
_entity.type
_entity.pdbx_description
1 polymer ?
#
loop_
_entity_poly.entity_id
_entity_poly.type
_entity_poly.pdbx_seq_one_letter_code
_entity_poly.pdbx_strand_id
1 'polypeptide(L)'
;MVKKTSFDPDKLVLSKNEILAFCDKVIEKWNKHPTKNANNILAMTAVKASIVWTDEDSLKAIWGEIIAWVFELLYENALSQGNDDADWSTIMKKLKTKK
;
A
#
# COMPACT_ATOMS: atom_id res chain seq x y z
N MET A 1 -17.75 -14.72 22.65
CA MET A 1 -16.86 -13.54 22.72
C MET A 1 -16.08 -13.47 21.42
N VAL A 2 -16.40 -12.52 20.53
CA VAL A 2 -15.68 -12.35 19.26
C VAL A 2 -14.34 -11.68 19.59
N LYS A 3 -13.22 -12.38 19.37
CA LYS A 3 -11.88 -11.79 19.50
C LYS A 3 -11.80 -10.59 18.56
N LYS A 4 -11.67 -9.39 19.14
CA LYS A 4 -11.32 -8.17 18.40
C LYS A 4 -9.92 -8.41 17.85
N THR A 5 -9.81 -8.81 16.59
CA THR A 5 -8.53 -8.82 15.87
C THR A 5 -8.15 -7.36 15.68
N SER A 6 -7.34 -6.82 16.60
CA SER A 6 -6.72 -5.52 16.41
C SER A 6 -5.94 -5.58 15.11
N PHE A 7 -6.20 -4.64 14.20
CA PHE A 7 -5.32 -4.40 13.06
C PHE A 7 -3.92 -4.14 13.63
N ASP A 8 -3.01 -5.07 13.37
CA ASP A 8 -1.64 -5.02 13.84
C ASP A 8 -0.80 -4.66 12.61
N PRO A 9 -0.40 -3.38 12.46
CA PRO A 9 0.36 -2.92 11.30
C PRO A 9 1.72 -3.61 11.20
N ASP A 10 2.25 -4.15 12.32
CA ASP A 10 3.49 -4.93 12.35
C ASP A 10 3.27 -6.39 11.90
N LYS A 11 2.01 -6.83 11.83
CA LYS A 11 1.61 -8.10 11.18
C LYS A 11 1.14 -7.88 9.75
N LEU A 12 1.85 -7.04 9.02
CA LEU A 12 1.70 -7.00 7.57
C LEU A 12 2.05 -8.39 7.01
N VAL A 13 1.02 -9.19 6.72
CA VAL A 13 1.18 -10.49 6.05
C VAL A 13 1.41 -10.19 4.57
N LEU A 14 2.63 -9.76 4.26
CA LEU A 14 3.08 -9.48 2.92
C LEU A 14 4.17 -10.50 2.58
N SER A 15 3.79 -11.54 1.84
CA SER A 15 4.75 -12.49 1.31
C SER A 15 5.39 -11.95 0.03
N LYS A 16 6.65 -12.31 -0.20
CA LYS A 16 7.36 -11.99 -1.44
C LYS A 16 6.56 -12.38 -2.69
N ASN A 17 5.89 -13.53 -2.65
CA ASN A 17 5.08 -14.04 -3.76
C ASN A 17 3.85 -13.17 -4.04
N GLU A 18 3.21 -12.59 -3.02
CA GLU A 18 2.08 -11.68 -3.21
C GLU A 18 2.52 -10.38 -3.89
N ILE A 19 3.68 -9.84 -3.52
CA ILE A 19 4.24 -8.64 -4.15
C ILE A 19 4.61 -8.93 -5.61
N LEU A 20 5.24 -10.08 -5.89
CA LEU A 20 5.55 -10.50 -7.26
C LEU A 20 4.28 -10.68 -8.11
N ALA A 21 3.25 -11.30 -7.55
CA ALA A 21 1.95 -11.46 -8.22
C ALA A 21 1.27 -10.12 -8.48
N PHE A 22 1.44 -9.13 -7.60
CA PHE A 22 1.00 -7.76 -7.84
C PHE A 22 1.74 -7.14 -9.02
N CYS A 23 3.08 -7.21 -9.05
CA CYS A 23 3.87 -6.71 -10.17
C CYS A 23 3.45 -7.34 -11.50
N ASP A 24 3.20 -8.65 -11.52
CA ASP A 24 2.75 -9.37 -12.72
C ASP A 24 1.39 -8.87 -13.21
N LYS A 25 0.42 -8.70 -12.31
CA LYS A 25 -0.90 -8.14 -12.66
C LYS A 25 -0.79 -6.73 -13.25
N VAL A 26 0.11 -5.90 -12.73
CA VAL A 26 0.32 -4.54 -13.25
C VAL A 26 0.95 -4.56 -14.64
N ILE A 27 1.98 -5.40 -14.84
CA ILE A 27 2.61 -5.58 -16.15
C ILE A 27 1.61 -6.11 -17.17
N GLU A 28 0.82 -7.12 -16.82
CA GLU A 28 -0.24 -7.69 -17.69
C GLU A 28 -1.26 -6.62 -18.07
N LYS A 29 -1.71 -5.81 -17.11
CA LYS A 29 -2.64 -4.69 -17.37
C LYS A 29 -2.06 -3.71 -18.39
N TRP A 30 -0.80 -3.32 -18.26
CA TRP A 30 -0.18 -2.34 -19.14
C TRP A 30 0.20 -2.89 -20.51
N ASN A 31 0.51 -4.19 -20.59
CA ASN A 31 0.77 -4.89 -21.85
C ASN A 31 -0.44 -4.95 -22.79
N LYS A 32 -1.67 -4.63 -22.32
CA LYS A 32 -2.83 -4.42 -23.21
C LYS A 32 -2.63 -3.23 -24.16
N HIS A 33 -1.80 -2.25 -23.78
CA HIS A 33 -1.44 -1.08 -24.57
C HIS A 33 0.06 -0.75 -24.43
N PRO A 34 0.95 -1.60 -24.98
CA PRO A 34 2.37 -1.59 -24.63
C PRO A 34 3.08 -0.32 -25.10
N THR A 35 2.72 0.23 -26.26
CA THR A 35 3.33 1.46 -26.80
C THR A 35 3.05 2.68 -25.92
N LYS A 36 1.86 2.75 -25.31
CA LYS A 36 1.49 3.85 -24.40
C LYS A 36 2.14 3.71 -23.02
N ASN A 37 2.44 2.48 -22.61
CA ASN A 37 2.93 2.15 -21.28
C ASN A 37 4.39 1.68 -21.26
N ALA A 38 5.15 1.86 -22.34
CA ALA A 38 6.48 1.26 -22.48
C ALA A 38 7.41 1.58 -21.30
N ASN A 39 7.48 2.85 -20.89
CA ASN A 39 8.29 3.28 -19.75
C ASN A 39 7.77 2.70 -18.42
N ASN A 40 6.45 2.62 -18.25
CA ASN A 40 5.84 2.08 -17.03
C ASN A 40 6.11 0.56 -16.92
N ILE A 41 6.01 -0.18 -18.02
CA ILE A 41 6.33 -1.60 -18.09
C ILE A 41 7.80 -1.82 -17.76
N LEU A 42 8.71 -1.03 -18.33
CA LEU A 42 10.14 -1.11 -18.03
C LEU A 42 10.41 -0.86 -16.54
N ALA A 43 9.86 0.22 -15.99
CA ALA A 43 10.02 0.56 -14.58
C ALA A 43 9.47 -0.52 -13.65
N MET A 44 8.26 -1.04 -13.90
CA MET A 44 7.68 -2.10 -13.08
C MET A 44 8.41 -3.43 -13.23
N THR A 45 8.97 -3.72 -14.40
CA THR A 45 9.85 -4.89 -14.58
C THR A 45 11.11 -4.76 -13.72
N ALA A 46 11.69 -3.56 -13.63
CA ALA A 46 12.82 -3.30 -12.74
C ALA A 46 12.44 -3.43 -11.25
N VAL A 47 11.27 -2.92 -10.84
CA VAL A 47 10.72 -3.11 -9.48
C VAL A 47 10.51 -4.60 -9.19
N LYS A 48 9.92 -5.35 -10.12
CA LYS A 48 9.76 -6.81 -9.98
C LYS A 48 11.11 -7.49 -9.79
N ALA A 49 12.11 -7.11 -10.60
CA ALA A 49 13.46 -7.66 -10.49
C ALA A 49 14.07 -7.38 -9.11
N SER A 50 13.97 -6.15 -8.58
CA SER A 50 14.50 -5.85 -7.25
C SER A 50 13.85 -6.71 -6.17
N ILE A 51 12.53 -6.94 -6.22
CA ILE A 51 11.84 -7.85 -5.30
C ILE A 51 12.36 -9.28 -5.38
N VAL A 52 12.64 -9.79 -6.60
CA VAL A 52 13.20 -11.13 -6.79
C VAL A 52 14.56 -11.27 -6.10
N TRP A 53 15.41 -10.24 -6.13
CA TRP A 53 16.76 -10.27 -5.56
C TRP A 53 16.83 -9.94 -4.07
N THR A 54 15.82 -9.27 -3.51
CA THR A 54 15.79 -8.95 -2.08
C THR A 54 15.33 -10.15 -1.24
N ASP A 55 15.96 -10.34 -0.07
CA ASP A 55 15.54 -11.35 0.91
C ASP A 55 14.21 -10.97 1.58
N GLU A 56 13.55 -11.93 2.21
CA GLU A 56 12.18 -11.75 2.70
C GLU A 56 12.07 -10.74 3.86
N ASP A 57 13.07 -10.68 4.75
CA ASP A 57 13.04 -9.79 5.91
C ASP A 57 13.30 -8.34 5.49
N SER A 58 14.30 -8.11 4.63
CA SER A 58 14.54 -6.80 4.05
C SER A 58 13.36 -6.31 3.22
N LEU A 59 12.72 -7.21 2.46
CA LEU A 59 11.55 -6.88 1.65
C LEU A 59 10.36 -6.46 2.52
N LYS A 60 10.09 -7.19 3.60
CA LYS A 60 9.04 -6.84 4.57
C LYS A 60 9.29 -5.48 5.22
N ALA A 61 10.53 -5.20 5.63
CA ALA A 61 10.88 -3.91 6.22
C ALA A 61 10.64 -2.76 5.23
N ILE A 62 11.19 -2.86 4.01
CA ILE A 62 11.07 -1.81 2.98
C ILE A 62 9.60 -1.57 2.60
N TRP A 63 8.85 -2.63 2.34
CA TRP A 63 7.45 -2.50 1.94
C TRP A 63 6.55 -2.05 3.10
N GLY A 64 6.89 -2.41 4.33
CA GLY A 64 6.25 -1.90 5.53
C GLY A 64 6.33 -0.36 5.60
N GLU A 65 7.52 0.21 5.40
CA GLU A 65 7.73 1.66 5.36
C GLU A 65 6.92 2.32 4.24
N ILE A 66 6.96 1.76 3.02
CA ILE A 66 6.19 2.30 1.88
C ILE A 66 4.69 2.32 2.19
N ILE A 67 4.16 1.23 2.74
CA ILE A 67 2.73 1.09 3.02
C ILE A 67 2.32 2.02 4.16
N ALA A 68 3.10 2.10 5.24
CA ALA A 68 2.86 3.02 6.34
C ALA A 68 2.77 4.48 5.86
N TRP A 69 3.74 4.90 5.04
CA TRP A 69 3.75 6.23 4.44
C TRP A 69 2.55 6.48 3.52
N VAL A 70 2.17 5.52 2.67
CA VAL A 70 0.97 5.64 1.81
C VAL A 70 -0.30 5.78 2.65
N PHE A 71 -0.45 5.01 3.74
CA PHE A 71 -1.60 5.13 4.63
C PHE A 71 -1.65 6.49 5.30
N GLU A 72 -0.52 7.02 5.77
CA GLU A 72 -0.43 8.36 6.34
C GLU A 72 -0.84 9.43 5.33
N LEU A 73 -0.32 9.37 4.10
CA LEU A 73 -0.72 10.29 3.04
C LEU A 73 -2.22 10.22 2.71
N LEU A 74 -2.79 9.01 2.63
CA LEU A 74 -4.23 8.84 2.37
C LEU A 74 -5.06 9.40 3.53
N TYR A 75 -4.60 9.21 4.77
CA TYR A 75 -5.23 9.76 5.96
C TYR A 75 -5.21 11.29 5.96
N GLU A 76 -4.05 11.89 5.71
CA GLU A 76 -3.89 13.35 5.63
C GLU A 76 -4.73 13.95 4.51
N ASN A 77 -4.74 13.33 3.32
CA ASN A 77 -5.56 13.76 2.20
C ASN A 77 -7.07 13.63 2.49
N ALA A 78 -7.49 12.59 3.20
CA ALA A 78 -8.89 12.46 3.61
C ALA A 78 -9.29 13.51 4.64
N LEU A 79 -8.38 13.87 5.56
CA LEU A 79 -8.63 14.95 6.53
C LEU A 79 -8.68 16.33 5.86
N SER A 80 -7.82 16.59 4.87
CA SER A 80 -7.84 17.87 4.15
C SER A 80 -9.14 18.03 3.35
N GLN A 81 -9.61 16.98 2.68
CA GLN A 81 -10.90 16.97 1.98
C GLN A 81 -12.10 16.95 2.96
N GLY A 82 -11.97 16.31 4.12
CA GLY A 82 -12.99 16.30 5.17
C GLY A 82 -13.06 17.58 6.01
N ASN A 83 -12.11 18.51 5.84
CA ASN A 83 -12.27 19.89 6.31
C ASN A 83 -13.17 20.72 5.38
N ASP A 84 -13.33 20.30 4.11
CA ASP A 84 -14.29 20.88 3.19
C ASP A 84 -15.71 20.31 3.41
N ASP A 85 -15.84 19.05 3.85
CA ASP A 85 -17.11 18.42 4.25
C ASP A 85 -17.11 17.96 5.72
N ALA A 86 -17.71 18.79 6.59
CA ALA A 86 -17.65 18.81 8.07
C ALA A 86 -17.96 17.50 8.85
N ASP A 87 -18.30 16.39 8.21
CA ASP A 87 -18.77 15.17 8.89
C ASP A 87 -17.64 14.16 9.22
N TRP A 88 -16.59 14.09 8.38
CA TRP A 88 -15.49 13.13 8.57
C TRP A 88 -14.50 13.50 9.68
N SER A 89 -14.28 14.80 9.91
CA SER A 89 -13.43 15.29 11.01
C SER A 89 -13.97 14.89 12.38
N THR A 90 -15.30 14.78 12.51
CA THR A 90 -15.99 14.36 13.74
C THR A 90 -15.83 12.87 14.01
N ILE A 91 -15.88 12.04 12.96
CA ILE A 91 -15.66 10.59 13.07
C ILE A 91 -14.20 10.28 13.44
N MET A 92 -13.24 11.00 12.83
CA MET A 92 -11.82 10.83 13.11
C MET A 92 -11.42 11.25 14.53
N LYS A 93 -11.98 12.37 15.04
CA LYS A 93 -11.79 12.78 16.44
C LYS A 93 -12.26 11.70 17.43
N LYS A 94 -13.42 11.06 17.16
CA LYS A 94 -13.97 9.97 18.00
C LYS A 94 -13.11 8.70 18.00
N LEU A 95 -12.38 8.44 16.91
CA LEU A 95 -11.45 7.31 16.82
C LEU A 95 -10.14 7.62 17.58
N LYS A 96 -9.65 8.86 17.51
CA LYS A 96 -8.42 9.29 18.19
C LYS A 96 -8.58 9.40 19.71
N THR A 97 -9.77 9.69 20.22
CA THR A 97 -10.06 9.76 21.67
C THR A 97 -10.43 8.41 22.30
N LYS A 98 -10.49 7.31 21.53
CA LYS A 98 -10.75 5.96 22.05
C LYS A 98 -9.47 5.16 22.35
N LYS A 99 -8.33 5.83 22.48
CA LYS A 99 -7.08 5.24 22.96
C LYS A 99 -7.03 5.28 24.48
#